data_AF-A0A1H8GYL8-F1
#
_entry.id   AF-A0A1H8GYL8-F1
#
_cell.length_a   1.000
_cell.length_b   1.000
_cell.length_c   1.000
_cell.angle_alpha   90.00
_cell.angle_beta   90.00
_cell.angle_gamma   90.00
#
_symmetry.space_group_name_H-M   'P 1'
#
loop_
_entity.id
_entity.type
_entity.pdbx_description
1 polymer ?
#
loop_
_entity_poly.entity_id
_entity_poly.type
_entity_poly.pdbx_seq_one_letter_code
_entity_poly.pdbx_strand_id
1 'polypeptide(L)'
;MNQLPELTLYYAAVATDRLSDRGNTIYDEYIYESELEAVASSNNYEIATWAIINMAADCGHYYPNKVLCTPQGKFILTEIYEEDMSGEYIVNDSLYRALGAPVAFSEAVEYHLFWTKGSELMGIVEEAGVYKAVIKNANGEKVIIRGG
;
A
#
# COMPACT_ATOMS: atom_id res chain seq x y z
N MET A 1 25.23 -2.70 -7.71
CA MET A 1 23.85 -3.10 -7.37
C MET A 1 22.93 -2.21 -8.18
N ASN A 2 22.09 -2.77 -9.03
CA ASN A 2 21.06 -1.98 -9.73
C ASN A 2 19.95 -1.71 -8.72
N GLN A 3 20.00 -0.55 -8.08
CA GLN A 3 18.95 -0.11 -7.16
C GLN A 3 17.75 0.32 -8.00
N LEU A 4 16.57 -0.26 -7.74
CA LEU A 4 15.33 0.14 -8.41
C LEU A 4 15.08 1.64 -8.19
N PRO A 5 14.53 2.36 -9.18
CA PRO A 5 14.21 3.78 -9.02
C PRO A 5 13.18 3.99 -7.90
N GLU A 6 13.43 4.99 -7.06
CA GLU A 6 12.50 5.42 -6.01
C GLU A 6 11.47 6.39 -6.58
N LEU A 7 10.20 6.20 -6.23
CA LEU A 7 9.08 7.04 -6.68
C LEU A 7 8.14 7.33 -5.52
N THR A 8 7.68 8.58 -5.42
CA THR A 8 6.61 8.98 -4.50
C THR A 8 5.34 9.18 -5.31
N LEU A 9 4.28 8.44 -4.98
CA LEU A 9 2.98 8.60 -5.63
C LEU A 9 2.13 9.62 -4.87
N TYR A 10 1.29 10.34 -5.60
CA TYR A 10 0.32 11.27 -5.04
C TYR A 10 -1.09 10.78 -5.33
N TYR A 11 -2.00 10.97 -4.39
CA TYR A 11 -3.37 10.48 -4.44
C TYR A 11 -4.35 11.63 -4.25
N ALA A 12 -5.44 11.61 -5.02
CA ALA A 12 -6.57 12.50 -4.87
C ALA A 12 -7.88 11.72 -4.95
N ALA A 13 -8.78 11.95 -3.99
CA ALA A 13 -10.15 11.43 -4.01
C ALA A 13 -11.12 12.60 -4.22
N VAL A 14 -11.87 12.56 -5.31
CA VAL A 14 -12.82 13.61 -5.68
C VAL A 14 -14.23 13.07 -5.54
N ALA A 15 -15.05 13.72 -4.72
CA ALA A 15 -16.44 13.34 -4.57
C ALA A 15 -17.18 13.50 -5.91
N THR A 16 -17.88 12.45 -6.32
CA THR A 16 -18.74 12.49 -7.50
C THR A 16 -20.17 12.86 -7.11
N ASP A 17 -20.98 13.27 -8.09
CA ASP A 17 -22.42 13.45 -7.93
C ASP A 17 -23.18 12.11 -7.78
N ARG A 18 -22.48 10.97 -7.88
CA ARG A 18 -23.09 9.64 -7.79
C ARG A 18 -23.12 9.17 -6.33
N LEU A 19 -24.22 8.50 -5.99
CA LEU A 19 -24.35 7.74 -4.76
C LEU A 19 -24.36 6.25 -5.09
N SER A 20 -23.76 5.45 -4.21
CA SER A 20 -23.96 3.99 -4.19
C SER A 20 -25.42 3.65 -3.85
N ASP A 21 -25.81 2.40 -4.07
CA ASP A 21 -27.17 1.89 -3.72
C ASP A 21 -27.53 2.05 -2.23
N ARG A 22 -26.51 2.24 -1.37
CA ARG A 22 -26.67 2.46 0.08
C ARG A 22 -26.68 3.94 0.47
N GLY A 23 -26.64 4.85 -0.51
CA GLY A 23 -26.66 6.30 -0.30
C GLY A 23 -25.31 6.94 0.03
N ASN A 24 -24.21 6.19 0.00
CA ASN A 24 -22.86 6.76 0.21
C ASN A 24 -22.36 7.46 -1.06
N THR A 25 -21.69 8.59 -0.91
CA THR A 25 -20.98 9.28 -1.98
C THR A 25 -19.92 8.37 -2.61
N ILE A 26 -19.92 8.29 -3.93
CA ILE A 26 -18.87 7.62 -4.70
C ILE A 26 -17.77 8.65 -4.96
N TYR A 27 -16.52 8.23 -4.78
CA TYR A 27 -15.34 9.04 -5.08
C TYR A 27 -14.69 8.54 -6.36
N ASP A 28 -14.26 9.46 -7.22
CA ASP A 28 -13.32 9.15 -8.28
C ASP A 28 -11.91 9.32 -7.69
N GLU A 29 -11.11 8.25 -7.79
CA GLU A 29 -9.79 8.18 -7.20
C GLU A 29 -8.72 8.30 -8.29
N TYR A 30 -7.74 9.16 -8.05
CA TYR A 30 -6.65 9.42 -8.98
C TYR A 30 -5.32 9.18 -8.29
N ILE A 31 -4.39 8.56 -9.03
CA ILE A 31 -3.01 8.39 -8.61
C ILE A 31 -2.09 9.04 -9.63
N TYR A 32 -1.10 9.79 -9.15
CA TYR A 32 -0.16 10.53 -9.97
C TYR A 32 1.26 10.06 -9.66
N GLU A 33 2.11 9.95 -10.68
CA GLU A 33 3.51 9.54 -10.50
C GLU A 33 4.40 10.70 -10.07
N SER A 34 3.94 11.94 -10.18
CA SER A 34 4.70 13.12 -9.80
C SER A 34 3.85 14.20 -9.15
N GLU A 35 4.50 15.06 -8.36
CA GLU A 35 3.87 16.23 -7.78
C GLU A 35 3.37 17.19 -8.87
N LEU A 36 4.11 17.29 -9.98
CA LEU A 36 3.75 18.17 -11.09
C LEU A 36 2.41 17.78 -11.72
N GLU A 37 2.19 16.48 -11.93
CA GLU A 37 0.91 15.96 -12.42
C GLU A 37 -0.23 16.23 -11.43
N ALA A 38 0.03 16.03 -10.14
CA ALA A 38 -0.94 16.27 -9.08
C ALA A 38 -1.33 17.76 -9.01
N VAL A 39 -0.37 18.67 -9.05
CA VAL A 39 -0.62 20.13 -9.11
C VAL A 39 -1.38 20.51 -10.38
N ALA A 40 -0.97 19.98 -11.53
CA ALA A 40 -1.63 20.28 -12.81
C ALA A 40 -3.08 19.82 -12.86
N SER A 41 -3.45 18.78 -12.10
CA SER A 41 -4.83 18.30 -12.01
C SER A 41 -5.80 19.28 -11.34
N SER A 42 -5.29 20.27 -10.59
CA SER A 42 -6.09 21.19 -9.75
C SER A 42 -6.94 20.49 -8.67
N ASN A 43 -6.70 19.21 -8.40
CA ASN A 43 -7.33 18.48 -7.30
C ASN A 43 -6.55 18.69 -6.00
N ASN A 44 -7.25 18.56 -4.86
CA ASN A 44 -6.57 18.42 -3.57
C ASN A 44 -5.95 17.02 -3.51
N TYR A 45 -4.64 16.95 -3.30
CA TYR A 45 -3.88 15.71 -3.28
C TYR A 45 -3.05 15.57 -2.01
N GLU A 46 -2.73 14.33 -1.67
CA GLU A 46 -1.78 13.95 -0.62
C GLU A 46 -0.79 12.90 -1.13
N ILE A 47 0.24 12.58 -0.35
CA ILE A 47 1.13 11.47 -0.71
C ILE A 47 0.39 10.16 -0.46
N ALA A 48 0.42 9.25 -1.44
CA ALA A 48 -0.24 7.95 -1.32
C ALA A 48 0.31 7.15 -0.14
N THR A 49 -0.58 6.57 0.65
CA THR A 49 -0.26 5.66 1.76
C THR A 49 -0.09 4.22 1.25
N TRP A 50 0.44 3.34 2.09
CA TRP A 50 0.51 1.90 1.85
C TRP A 50 -0.86 1.31 1.47
N ALA A 51 -1.93 1.70 2.16
CA ALA A 51 -3.27 1.21 1.87
C ALA A 51 -3.75 1.64 0.47
N ILE A 52 -3.48 2.90 0.11
CA ILE A 52 -3.82 3.45 -1.21
C ILE A 52 -3.06 2.71 -2.32
N ILE A 53 -1.75 2.49 -2.16
CA ILE A 53 -0.96 1.82 -3.20
C ILE A 53 -1.30 0.34 -3.36
N ASN A 54 -1.73 -0.36 -2.29
CA ASN A 54 -2.22 -1.74 -2.41
C ASN A 54 -3.58 -1.78 -3.10
N MET A 55 -4.50 -0.90 -2.70
CA MET A 55 -5.81 -0.80 -3.36
C MET A 55 -5.67 -0.46 -4.85
N ALA A 56 -4.70 0.38 -5.22
CA ALA A 56 -4.38 0.66 -6.63
C ALA A 56 -3.86 -0.59 -7.36
N ALA A 57 -2.99 -1.38 -6.71
CA ALA A 57 -2.49 -2.64 -7.27
C ALA A 57 -3.63 -3.64 -7.53
N ASP A 58 -4.56 -3.79 -6.57
CA ASP A 58 -5.75 -4.65 -6.68
C ASP A 58 -6.65 -4.23 -7.86
N CYS A 59 -6.67 -2.94 -8.18
CA CYS A 59 -7.39 -2.38 -9.33
C CYS A 59 -6.61 -2.45 -10.65
N GLY A 60 -5.46 -3.14 -10.69
CA GLY A 60 -4.63 -3.32 -11.89
C GLY A 60 -3.60 -2.21 -12.14
N HIS A 61 -3.44 -1.27 -11.21
CA HIS A 61 -2.45 -0.20 -11.29
C HIS A 61 -1.24 -0.51 -10.39
N TYR A 62 -0.35 -1.37 -10.86
CA TYR A 62 0.88 -1.72 -10.14
C TYR A 62 2.14 -1.18 -10.84
N TYR A 63 3.18 -0.92 -10.05
CA TYR A 63 4.46 -0.34 -10.46
C TYR A 63 5.60 -1.34 -10.17
N PRO A 64 5.83 -2.34 -11.04
CA PRO A 64 6.68 -3.49 -10.72
C PRO A 64 8.18 -3.17 -10.68
N ASN A 65 8.60 -2.07 -11.30
CA ASN A 65 10.01 -1.70 -11.45
C ASN A 65 10.39 -0.48 -10.60
N LYS A 66 9.68 -0.21 -9.50
CA LYS A 66 9.88 0.98 -8.67
C LYS A 66 9.80 0.65 -7.18
N VAL A 67 10.55 1.39 -6.37
CA VAL A 67 10.36 1.44 -4.91
C VAL A 67 9.41 2.58 -4.61
N LEU A 68 8.24 2.28 -4.05
CA LEU A 68 7.28 3.30 -3.67
C LEU A 68 7.64 3.87 -2.29
N CYS A 69 7.95 5.16 -2.27
CA CYS A 69 8.28 5.91 -1.07
C CYS A 69 7.03 6.63 -0.57
N THR A 70 6.59 6.28 0.63
CA THR A 70 5.42 6.89 1.29
C THR A 70 5.84 7.45 2.64
N PRO A 71 5.00 8.25 3.31
CA PRO A 71 5.25 8.68 4.69
C PRO A 71 5.32 7.50 5.69
N GLN A 72 4.74 6.35 5.33
CA GLN A 72 4.72 5.14 6.17
C GLN A 72 5.93 4.23 5.93
N GLY A 73 6.77 4.50 4.93
CA GLY A 73 7.94 3.69 4.62
C GLY A 73 8.15 3.47 3.13
N LYS A 74 9.12 2.59 2.81
CA LYS A 74 9.48 2.20 1.44
C LYS A 74 8.91 0.82 1.13
N PHE A 75 8.27 0.68 -0.02
CA PHE A 75 7.57 -0.53 -0.41
C PHE A 75 7.96 -1.00 -1.81
N ILE A 76 7.93 -2.32 -2.00
CA ILE A 76 8.15 -2.98 -3.29
C ILE A 76 6.99 -3.90 -3.60
N LEU A 77 6.65 -4.01 -4.89
CA LEU A 77 5.68 -4.98 -5.36
C LEU A 77 6.20 -6.39 -5.09
N THR A 78 5.35 -7.24 -4.54
CA THR A 78 5.56 -8.66 -4.31
C THR A 78 4.39 -9.40 -4.94
N GLU A 79 4.71 -10.32 -5.84
CA GLU A 79 3.73 -11.20 -6.48
C GLU A 79 3.75 -12.54 -5.75
N ILE A 80 2.56 -13.02 -5.38
CA ILE A 80 2.35 -14.36 -4.82
C ILE A 80 1.89 -15.25 -5.96
N TYR A 81 2.61 -16.36 -6.17
CA TYR A 81 2.30 -17.34 -7.19
C TYR A 81 1.65 -18.57 -6.56
N GLU A 82 0.61 -19.10 -7.19
CA GLU A 82 -0.03 -20.36 -6.83
C GLU A 82 0.06 -21.36 -7.98
N GLU A 83 0.20 -22.64 -7.65
CA GLU A 83 0.20 -23.72 -8.64
C GLU A 83 -1.25 -24.11 -8.97
N ASP A 84 -1.60 -24.06 -10.24
CA ASP A 84 -2.94 -24.44 -10.70
C ASP A 84 -3.09 -25.97 -10.83
N MET A 85 -4.30 -26.42 -11.20
CA MET A 85 -4.60 -27.86 -11.38
C MET A 85 -3.81 -28.52 -12.52
N SER A 86 -3.12 -27.74 -13.36
CA SER A 86 -2.27 -28.21 -14.46
C SER A 86 -0.78 -28.25 -14.10
N GLY A 87 -0.41 -27.73 -12.93
CA GLY A 87 0.99 -27.61 -12.47
C GLY A 87 1.66 -26.32 -12.93
N GLU A 88 0.91 -25.34 -13.43
CA GLU A 88 1.42 -24.04 -13.85
C GLU A 88 1.37 -23.04 -12.68
N TYR A 89 2.47 -22.34 -12.44
CA TYR A 89 2.50 -21.24 -11.46
C TYR A 89 1.90 -19.98 -12.07
N ILE A 90 0.75 -19.56 -11.55
CA ILE A 90 0.05 -18.34 -11.94
C ILE A 90 0.15 -17.30 -10.83
N VAL A 91 0.20 -16.02 -11.19
CA VAL A 91 0.11 -14.94 -10.20
C VAL A 91 -1.28 -14.97 -9.58
N ASN A 92 -1.34 -15.20 -8.27
CA ASN A 92 -2.56 -15.19 -7.50
C ASN A 92 -2.84 -13.80 -6.91
N ASP A 93 -1.80 -13.16 -6.37
CA ASP A 93 -1.94 -11.87 -5.67
C ASP A 93 -0.74 -10.96 -5.93
N SER A 94 -0.97 -9.65 -5.94
CA SER A 94 0.02 -8.60 -6.22
C SER A 94 -0.10 -7.49 -5.19
N LEU A 95 0.81 -7.48 -4.22
CA LEU A 95 0.75 -6.56 -3.07
C LEU A 95 2.07 -5.86 -2.80
N TYR A 96 2.02 -4.76 -2.05
CA TYR A 96 3.21 -3.99 -1.67
C TYR A 96 3.70 -4.36 -0.28
N ARG A 97 4.95 -4.82 -0.19
CA ARG A 97 5.64 -5.18 1.07
C ARG A 97 6.78 -4.23 1.38
N ALA A 98 7.12 -4.13 2.66
CA ALA A 98 8.19 -3.24 3.10
C ALA A 98 9.53 -3.67 2.51
N LEU A 99 10.25 -2.73 1.88
CA LEU A 99 11.51 -3.03 1.19
C LEU A 99 12.53 -3.67 2.14
N GLY A 100 12.98 -4.87 1.77
CA GLY A 100 14.00 -5.63 2.51
C GLY A 100 13.48 -6.39 3.74
N ALA A 101 12.22 -6.21 4.12
CA ALA A 101 11.67 -6.87 5.28
C ALA A 101 11.47 -8.39 5.06
N PRO A 102 11.63 -9.22 6.10
CA PRO A 102 11.27 -10.63 6.03
C PRO A 102 9.80 -10.81 5.65
N VAL A 103 9.50 -11.80 4.81
CA VAL A 103 8.12 -12.13 4.38
C VAL A 103 7.19 -12.32 5.57
N ALA A 104 7.61 -13.09 6.58
CA ALA A 104 6.81 -13.33 7.78
C ALA A 104 6.46 -12.05 8.56
N PHE A 105 7.33 -11.02 8.52
CA PHE A 105 7.02 -9.73 9.12
C PHE A 105 5.95 -8.98 8.33
N SER A 106 6.08 -8.94 7.00
CA SER A 106 5.07 -8.30 6.13
C SER A 106 3.72 -8.98 6.26
N GLU A 107 3.68 -10.32 6.25
CA GLU A 107 2.46 -11.10 6.45
C GLU A 107 1.81 -10.81 7.81
N ALA A 108 2.59 -10.66 8.89
CA ALA A 108 2.04 -10.29 10.19
C ALA A 108 1.39 -8.90 10.19
N VAL A 109 1.97 -7.93 9.48
CA VAL A 109 1.41 -6.58 9.31
C VAL A 109 0.12 -6.63 8.47
N GLU A 110 0.17 -7.31 7.32
CA GLU A 110 -0.98 -7.53 6.43
C GLU A 110 -2.15 -8.20 7.18
N TYR A 111 -1.86 -9.28 7.91
CA TYR A 111 -2.84 -10.02 8.70
C TYR A 111 -3.49 -9.13 9.76
N HIS A 112 -2.71 -8.34 10.49
CA HIS A 112 -3.25 -7.44 11.52
C HIS A 112 -4.18 -6.39 10.92
N LEU A 113 -3.76 -5.73 9.82
CA LEU A 113 -4.55 -4.71 9.13
C LEU A 113 -5.82 -5.29 8.51
N PHE A 114 -5.75 -6.51 7.97
CA PHE A 114 -6.90 -7.18 7.37
C PHE A 114 -7.97 -7.54 8.39
N TRP A 115 -7.60 -8.17 9.51
CA TRP A 115 -8.54 -8.65 10.52
C TRP A 115 -9.01 -7.57 11.49
N THR A 116 -8.21 -6.52 11.71
CA THR A 116 -8.53 -5.44 12.65
C THR A 116 -9.08 -4.23 11.90
N LYS A 117 -10.34 -4.30 11.48
CA LYS A 117 -10.99 -3.24 10.68
C LYS A 117 -10.87 -1.85 11.33
N GLY A 118 -10.56 -0.85 10.53
CA GLY A 118 -10.32 0.52 10.98
C GLY A 118 -8.94 0.77 11.58
N SER A 119 -8.03 -0.20 11.50
CA SER A 119 -6.63 0.02 11.84
C SER A 119 -5.87 0.70 10.70
N GLU A 120 -4.89 1.50 11.06
CA GLU A 120 -4.09 2.30 10.14
C GLU A 120 -2.60 2.03 10.38
N LEU A 121 -1.87 1.74 9.30
CA LEU A 121 -0.41 1.69 9.36
C LEU A 121 0.12 3.12 9.58
N MET A 122 0.84 3.35 10.67
CA MET A 122 1.46 4.66 10.92
C MET A 122 2.85 4.74 10.29
N GLY A 123 3.56 3.61 10.24
CA GLY A 123 4.82 3.50 9.54
C GLY A 123 5.62 2.25 9.88
N ILE A 124 6.62 1.97 9.05
CA ILE A 124 7.57 0.88 9.19
C ILE A 124 8.98 1.48 9.18
N VAL A 125 9.77 1.12 10.20
CA VAL A 125 11.18 1.50 10.32
C VAL A 125 12.05 0.26 10.47
N GLU A 126 13.26 0.32 9.94
CA GLU A 126 14.31 -0.67 10.18
C GLU A 126 15.29 -0.10 11.20
N GLU A 127 15.51 -0.81 12.30
CA GLU A 127 16.46 -0.44 13.35
C GLU A 127 17.36 -1.65 13.64
N ALA A 128 18.64 -1.54 13.31
CA ALA A 128 19.65 -2.59 13.55
C ALA A 128 19.27 -3.97 12.98
N GLY A 129 18.72 -4.01 11.75
CA GLY A 129 18.31 -5.24 11.08
C GLY A 129 16.98 -5.82 11.57
N VAL A 130 16.27 -5.12 12.47
CA VAL A 130 14.94 -5.49 12.93
C VAL A 130 13.93 -4.49 12.38
N TYR A 131 12.91 -5.01 11.70
CA TYR A 131 11.79 -4.21 11.22
C TYR A 131 10.74 -4.04 12.31
N LYS A 132 10.18 -2.84 12.37
CA LYS A 132 9.14 -2.45 13.33
C LYS A 132 8.02 -1.72 12.60
N ALA A 133 6.82 -2.27 12.65
CA ALA A 133 5.61 -1.59 12.21
C ALA A 133 4.87 -0.99 13.42
N VAL A 134 4.42 0.26 13.25
CA VAL A 134 3.52 0.94 14.18
C VAL A 134 2.14 1.00 13.54
N ILE A 135 1.14 0.42 14.20
CA ILE A 135 -0.24 0.40 13.72
C ILE A 135 -1.11 1.08 14.77
N LYS A 136 -2.04 1.92 14.34
CA LYS A 136 -3.06 2.53 15.19
C LYS A 136 -4.39 1.84 14.97
N ASN A 137 -4.92 1.19 15.98
CA ASN A 137 -6.24 0.55 15.92
C ASN A 137 -7.36 1.61 15.93
N ALA A 138 -8.58 1.19 15.57
CA ALA A 138 -9.77 2.05 15.54
C ALA A 138 -10.09 2.74 16.89
N ASN A 139 -9.73 2.10 18.02
CA ASN A 139 -9.88 2.66 19.36
C ASN A 139 -8.78 3.68 19.74
N GLY A 140 -7.80 3.93 18.85
CA GLY A 140 -6.66 4.81 19.06
C GLY A 140 -5.44 4.15 19.72
N GLU A 141 -5.54 2.88 20.12
CA GLU A 141 -4.43 2.11 20.68
C GLU A 141 -3.33 1.89 19.64
N LYS A 142 -2.07 1.92 20.08
CA LYS A 142 -0.92 1.64 19.22
C LYS A 142 -0.44 0.21 19.43
N VAL A 143 -0.42 -0.56 18.35
CA VAL A 143 0.15 -1.90 18.28
C VAL A 143 1.51 -1.83 17.59
N ILE A 144 2.46 -2.61 18.10
CA ILE A 144 3.82 -2.71 17.54
C ILE A 144 4.06 -4.14 17.11
N ILE A 145 4.36 -4.35 15.82
CA ILE A 145 4.80 -5.63 15.27
C ILE A 145 6.31 -5.51 15.01
N ARG A 146 7.07 -6.55 15.37
CA ARG A 146 8.52 -6.62 15.15
C ARG A 146 8.89 -7.92 14.45
N GLY A 147 9.88 -7.87 13.56
CA GLY A 147 10.43 -9.05 12.90
C GLY A 147 11.82 -8.78 12.33
N GLY A 148 12.68 -9.79 12.35
CA GLY A 148 14.05 -9.77 11.83
C GLY A 148 14.45 -11.17 11.38
#